data_AF-A0A6A5ZH98-F1
#
_entry.id   AF-A0A6A5ZH98-F1
#
_cell.length_a   1.000
_cell.length_b   1.000
_cell.length_c   1.000
_cell.angle_alpha   90.00
_cell.angle_beta   90.00
_cell.angle_gamma   90.00
#
_symmetry.space_group_name_H-M   'P 1'
#
loop_
_entity.id
_entity.type
_entity.pdbx_description
1 polymer ?
#
loop_
_entity_poly.entity_id
_entity_poly.type
_entity_poly.pdbx_seq_one_letter_code
_entity_poly.pdbx_strand_id
1 'polypeptide(L)'
;MATDPQILEQQPIFETMGSRKAPLRVCDDQLEEPFRLKQGAFAVFLFPGHSFEDHSRVVGTDMTPYVQYDFSEHFPGQIVYSCEDVGDDLLEAIRNDPGVEWVDCNVEPGAIVPETEEEWATSNKILGARN
;
A
#
# COMPACT_ATOMS: atom_id res chain seq x y z
N MET A 1 27.00 51.35 -12.46
CA MET A 1 27.10 50.53 -11.22
C MET A 1 25.92 49.59 -11.24
N ALA A 2 26.14 48.34 -11.62
CA ALA A 2 25.10 47.30 -11.65
C ALA A 2 25.51 46.23 -10.65
N THR A 3 24.68 46.02 -9.63
CA THR A 3 24.81 44.93 -8.66
C THR A 3 24.08 43.70 -9.18
N ASP A 4 24.84 42.63 -9.33
CA ASP A 4 24.47 41.29 -9.75
C ASP A 4 23.58 40.62 -8.68
N PRO A 5 22.39 40.07 -9.01
CA PRO A 5 21.59 39.34 -8.04
C PRO A 5 22.15 37.93 -7.81
N GLN A 6 22.49 37.63 -6.56
CA GLN A 6 22.94 36.30 -6.16
C GLN A 6 21.85 35.25 -6.40
N ILE A 7 22.18 34.29 -7.27
CA ILE A 7 21.46 33.03 -7.44
C ILE A 7 21.65 32.24 -6.15
N LEU A 8 20.58 32.08 -5.37
CA LEU A 8 20.49 31.10 -4.31
C LEU A 8 20.43 29.71 -4.97
N GLU A 9 21.60 29.10 -5.17
CA GLU A 9 21.68 27.67 -5.43
C GLU A 9 21.11 26.94 -4.21
N GLN A 10 19.87 26.45 -4.33
CA GLN A 10 19.31 25.50 -3.39
C GLN A 10 20.13 24.22 -3.51
N GLN A 11 21.07 24.03 -2.59
CA GLN A 11 21.80 22.79 -2.44
C GLN A 11 20.78 21.67 -2.12
N PRO A 12 20.85 20.50 -2.79
CA PRO A 12 19.95 19.42 -2.46
C PRO A 12 20.25 18.93 -1.05
N ILE A 13 19.21 18.88 -0.22
CA ILE A 13 19.25 18.40 1.16
C ILE A 13 19.39 16.87 1.11
N PHE A 14 20.57 16.37 0.73
CA PHE A 14 20.96 14.98 0.97
C PHE A 14 21.63 14.90 2.34
N GLU A 15 20.90 15.31 3.38
CA GLU A 15 21.33 15.12 4.77
C GLU A 15 21.09 13.65 5.15
N THR A 16 22.18 12.88 5.17
CA THR A 16 22.37 11.63 5.93
C THR A 16 21.15 10.72 6.01
N MET A 17 20.91 9.95 4.94
CA MET A 17 20.01 8.80 4.95
C MET A 17 20.59 7.69 5.85
N GLY A 18 20.28 7.74 7.15
CA GLY A 18 19.99 6.48 7.82
C GLY A 18 18.92 5.77 6.98
N SER A 19 19.01 4.44 6.83
CA SER A 19 18.06 3.65 6.03
C SER A 19 16.63 3.82 6.56
N ARG A 20 15.96 4.90 6.17
CA ARG A 20 14.61 5.22 6.63
C ARG A 20 13.69 4.33 5.82
N LYS A 21 13.33 3.19 6.43
CA LYS A 21 12.24 2.36 5.92
C LYS A 21 10.92 3.06 6.16
N ALA A 22 10.09 3.16 5.14
CA ALA A 22 8.71 3.60 5.28
C ALA A 22 8.01 2.73 6.36
N PRO A 23 7.22 3.33 7.27
CA PRO A 23 6.53 2.58 8.30
C PRO A 23 5.44 1.68 7.68
N LEU A 24 5.25 0.50 8.27
CA LEU A 24 4.07 -0.34 8.05
C LEU A 24 2.97 0.10 9.01
N ARG A 25 1.72 0.19 8.55
CA ARG A 25 0.55 0.45 9.40
C ARG A 25 -0.53 -0.60 9.17
N VAL A 26 -1.40 -0.76 10.17
CA VAL A 26 -2.55 -1.69 10.12
C VAL A 26 -2.12 -3.13 9.81
N CYS A 27 -0.92 -3.52 10.26
CA CYS A 27 -0.34 -4.84 10.04
C CYS A 27 -0.35 -5.70 11.32
N ASP A 28 -1.10 -5.29 12.34
CA ASP A 28 -1.29 -6.07 13.56
C ASP A 28 -2.50 -7.01 13.43
N ASP A 29 -2.57 -7.96 14.35
CA ASP A 29 -3.61 -8.98 14.44
C ASP A 29 -4.85 -8.51 15.22
N GLN A 30 -4.92 -7.23 15.60
CA GLN A 30 -6.00 -6.64 16.40
C GLN A 30 -7.12 -6.07 15.53
N LEU A 31 -7.27 -6.58 14.31
CA LEU A 31 -8.39 -6.21 13.44
C LEU A 31 -9.71 -6.67 14.08
N GLU A 32 -10.70 -5.78 14.11
CA GLU A 32 -12.05 -6.15 14.54
C GLU A 32 -12.61 -7.20 13.57
N GLU A 33 -13.20 -8.26 14.14
CA GLU A 33 -13.95 -9.21 13.32
C GLU A 33 -15.05 -8.47 12.53
N PRO A 34 -15.30 -8.85 11.27
CA PRO A 34 -14.81 -10.07 10.63
C PRO A 34 -13.53 -9.91 9.81
N PHE A 35 -12.75 -8.82 9.93
CA PHE A 35 -11.64 -8.56 9.00
C PHE A 35 -10.35 -9.30 9.34
N ARG A 36 -9.56 -9.64 8.32
CA ARG A 36 -8.20 -10.21 8.47
C ARG A 36 -7.21 -9.58 7.51
N LEU A 37 -5.92 -9.65 7.84
CA LEU A 37 -4.85 -9.23 6.93
C LEU A 37 -4.85 -10.09 5.67
N LYS A 38 -4.85 -9.45 4.51
CA LYS A 38 -4.66 -10.09 3.21
C LYS A 38 -3.16 -10.22 2.95
N GLN A 39 -2.63 -11.43 3.08
CA GLN A 39 -1.19 -11.70 2.92
C GLN A 39 -0.71 -11.31 1.51
N GLY A 40 0.44 -10.64 1.44
CA GLY A 40 1.03 -10.16 0.19
C GLY A 40 0.30 -9.00 -0.48
N ALA A 41 -0.67 -8.37 0.21
CA ALA A 41 -1.44 -7.25 -0.30
C ALA A 41 -1.25 -6.00 0.57
N PHE A 42 -0.95 -4.88 -0.08
CA PHE A 42 -0.62 -3.62 0.58
C PHE A 42 -1.22 -2.42 -0.15
N ALA A 43 -1.33 -1.29 0.54
CA ALA A 43 -1.52 0.02 -0.06
C ALA A 43 -0.27 0.87 0.16
N VAL A 44 0.24 1.48 -0.91
CA VAL A 44 1.48 2.25 -0.90
C VAL A 44 1.13 3.72 -1.11
N PHE A 45 1.63 4.57 -0.22
CA PHE A 45 1.43 6.01 -0.26
C PHE A 45 2.76 6.66 -0.59
N LEU A 46 2.86 7.28 -1.77
CA LEU A 46 4.06 8.02 -2.18
C LEU A 46 4.00 9.46 -1.67
N PHE A 47 5.14 10.09 -1.38
CA PHE A 47 5.17 11.52 -1.11
C PHE A 47 4.69 12.32 -2.34
N PRO A 48 4.00 13.46 -2.15
CA PRO A 48 3.63 14.33 -3.25
C PRO A 48 4.82 14.71 -4.13
N GLY A 49 4.66 14.57 -5.45
CA GLY A 49 5.72 14.85 -6.43
C GLY A 49 6.66 13.67 -6.74
N HIS A 50 6.57 12.55 -6.02
CA HIS A 50 7.25 11.31 -6.40
C HIS A 50 6.41 10.55 -7.42
N SER A 51 6.98 10.27 -8.59
CA SER A 51 6.26 9.61 -9.68
C SER A 51 6.23 8.09 -9.52
N PHE A 52 5.25 7.44 -10.14
CA PHE A 52 5.17 5.97 -10.14
C PHE A 52 6.33 5.34 -10.92
N GLU A 53 6.80 5.99 -11.98
CA GLU A 53 7.98 5.55 -12.73
C GLU A 53 9.26 5.66 -11.90
N ASP A 54 9.44 6.74 -11.13
CA ASP A 54 10.57 6.89 -10.22
C ASP A 54 10.54 5.82 -9.13
N HIS A 55 9.36 5.57 -8.57
CA HIS A 55 9.15 4.51 -7.60
C HIS A 55 9.58 3.13 -8.14
N SER A 56 9.05 2.73 -9.30
CA SER A 56 9.42 1.45 -9.94
C SER A 56 10.92 1.33 -10.19
N ARG A 57 11.55 2.43 -10.61
CA ARG A 57 13.00 2.48 -10.82
C ARG A 57 13.80 2.33 -9.53
N VAL A 58 13.38 2.96 -8.44
CA VAL A 58 14.06 2.87 -7.13
C VAL A 58 13.89 1.48 -6.52
N VAL A 59 12.69 0.90 -6.62
CA VAL A 59 12.42 -0.48 -6.21
C VAL A 59 13.22 -1.49 -7.05
N GLY A 60 13.58 -1.12 -8.29
CA GLY A 60 14.33 -1.97 -9.21
C GLY A 60 13.45 -3.02 -9.90
N THR A 61 12.13 -2.86 -9.83
CA THR A 61 11.12 -3.75 -10.41
C THR A 61 10.00 -2.90 -10.99
N ASP A 62 9.48 -3.25 -12.17
CA ASP A 62 8.27 -2.63 -12.70
C ASP A 62 7.08 -2.96 -11.77
N MET A 63 6.51 -1.94 -11.13
CA MET A 63 5.42 -2.13 -10.17
C MET A 63 4.06 -2.27 -10.84
N THR A 64 3.92 -1.92 -12.13
CA THR A 64 2.65 -1.95 -12.87
C THR A 64 1.90 -3.30 -12.77
N PRO A 65 2.55 -4.47 -12.89
CA PRO A 65 1.87 -5.77 -12.81
C PRO A 65 1.29 -6.10 -11.44
N TYR A 66 1.78 -5.46 -10.38
CA TYR A 66 1.34 -5.70 -9.02
C TYR A 66 0.15 -4.81 -8.64
N VAL A 67 -0.11 -3.73 -9.38
CA VAL A 67 -1.18 -2.76 -9.08
C VAL A 67 -2.55 -3.39 -9.29
N GLN A 68 -3.40 -3.34 -8.27
CA GLN A 68 -4.80 -3.75 -8.34
C GLN A 68 -5.74 -2.54 -8.48
N TYR A 69 -5.50 -1.50 -7.67
CA TYR A 69 -6.30 -0.27 -7.69
C TYR A 69 -5.42 0.96 -7.56
N ASP A 70 -5.73 1.98 -8.35
CA ASP A 70 -5.20 3.33 -8.22
C ASP A 70 -6.22 4.19 -7.47
N PHE A 71 -5.77 4.84 -6.40
CA PHE A 71 -6.57 5.72 -5.54
C PHE A 71 -6.22 7.20 -5.72
N SER A 72 -5.40 7.57 -6.72
CA SER A 72 -4.93 8.95 -6.93
C SER A 72 -6.09 9.96 -7.07
N GLU A 73 -7.25 9.54 -7.57
CA GLU A 73 -8.45 10.40 -7.62
C GLU A 73 -8.99 10.79 -6.23
N HIS A 74 -8.75 9.96 -5.21
CA HIS A 74 -9.17 10.17 -3.82
C HIS A 74 -8.12 10.95 -3.01
N PHE A 75 -6.88 11.03 -3.50
CA PHE A 75 -5.76 11.71 -2.84
C PHE A 75 -5.10 12.73 -3.78
N PRO A 76 -5.71 13.92 -3.99
CA PRO A 76 -5.23 14.88 -4.98
C PRO A 76 -3.77 15.29 -4.73
N GLY A 77 -2.92 15.13 -5.75
CA GLY A 77 -1.50 15.48 -5.68
C GLY A 77 -0.61 14.40 -5.05
N GLN A 78 -1.18 13.24 -4.73
CA GLN A 78 -0.47 12.10 -4.17
C GLN A 78 -0.79 10.85 -4.98
N ILE A 79 0.22 10.02 -5.23
CA ILE A 79 0.01 8.70 -5.82
C ILE A 79 -0.22 7.72 -4.67
N VAL A 80 -1.39 7.09 -4.69
CA VAL A 80 -1.77 6.05 -3.74
C VAL A 80 -2.30 4.88 -4.54
N TYR A 81 -1.74 3.70 -4.33
CA TYR A 81 -2.17 2.50 -5.05
C TYR A 81 -2.17 1.28 -4.13
N SER A 82 -3.00 0.29 -4.45
CA SER A 82 -2.92 -1.04 -3.84
C SER A 82 -2.19 -2.01 -4.75
N CYS A 83 -1.46 -2.93 -4.14
CA CYS A 83 -0.78 -4.01 -4.81
C CYS A 83 -1.04 -5.37 -4.15
N GLU A 84 -0.91 -6.43 -4.94
CA GLU A 84 -1.01 -7.83 -4.53
C GLU A 84 0.19 -8.63 -5.04
N ASP A 85 0.33 -9.88 -4.58
CA ASP A 85 1.46 -10.77 -4.90
C ASP A 85 2.84 -10.19 -4.53
N VAL A 86 2.88 -9.34 -3.50
CA VAL A 86 4.11 -8.71 -2.98
C VAL A 86 4.73 -9.59 -1.89
N GLY A 87 5.88 -10.21 -2.21
CA GLY A 87 6.70 -10.95 -1.24
C GLY A 87 7.57 -10.04 -0.37
N ASP A 88 8.19 -10.62 0.66
CA ASP A 88 8.98 -9.89 1.68
C ASP A 88 10.11 -9.04 1.09
N ASP A 89 10.86 -9.57 0.12
CA ASP A 89 11.97 -8.84 -0.52
C ASP A 89 11.47 -7.63 -1.31
N LEU A 90 10.34 -7.77 -2.02
CA LEU A 90 9.73 -6.67 -2.77
C LEU A 90 9.12 -5.64 -1.83
N LEU A 91 8.47 -6.08 -0.74
CA LEU A 91 7.98 -5.20 0.31
C LEU A 91 9.12 -4.40 0.95
N GLU A 92 10.25 -5.06 1.22
CA GLU A 92 11.44 -4.39 1.75
C GLU A 92 11.98 -3.35 0.76
N ALA A 93 12.05 -3.67 -0.54
CA ALA A 93 12.47 -2.75 -1.58
C ALA A 93 11.53 -1.53 -1.70
N ILE A 94 10.21 -1.75 -1.70
CA ILE A 94 9.19 -0.68 -1.66
C ILE A 94 9.44 0.22 -0.46
N ARG A 95 9.58 -0.36 0.74
CA ARG A 95 9.77 0.44 1.97
C ARG A 95 11.09 1.18 2.02
N ASN A 96 12.10 0.75 1.28
CA ASN A 96 13.39 1.44 1.19
C ASN A 96 13.38 2.61 0.19
N ASP A 97 12.33 2.77 -0.61
CA ASP A 97 12.20 3.94 -1.49
C ASP A 97 11.96 5.20 -0.63
N PRO A 98 12.84 6.22 -0.68
CA PRO A 98 12.67 7.47 0.06
C PRO A 98 11.43 8.26 -0.36
N GLY A 99 10.88 8.00 -1.54
CA GLY A 99 9.63 8.58 -2.01
C GLY A 99 8.38 7.89 -1.48
N VAL A 100 8.49 6.82 -0.70
CA VAL A 100 7.35 6.18 -0.01
C VAL A 100 7.16 6.82 1.38
N GLU A 101 5.97 7.32 1.62
CA GLU A 101 5.59 7.96 2.88
C GLU A 101 5.23 6.92 3.96
N TRP A 102 4.39 5.95 3.62
CA TRP A 102 4.08 4.75 4.42
C TRP A 102 3.46 3.64 3.55
N VAL A 103 3.33 2.45 4.14
CA VAL A 103 2.67 1.30 3.53
C VAL A 103 1.64 0.75 4.52
N ASP A 104 0.40 0.59 4.07
CA ASP A 104 -0.68 -0.03 4.85
C ASP A 104 -0.84 -1.50 4.44
N CYS A 105 -1.03 -2.39 5.40
CA CYS A 105 -1.46 -3.75 5.07
C CYS A 105 -2.92 -3.75 4.61
N ASN A 106 -3.21 -4.42 3.51
CA ASN A 106 -4.59 -4.57 3.07
C ASN A 106 -5.31 -5.59 3.96
N VAL A 107 -6.58 -5.32 4.19
CA VAL A 107 -7.49 -6.22 4.91
C VAL A 107 -8.55 -6.76 3.96
N GLU A 108 -8.98 -7.98 4.21
CA GLU A 108 -10.11 -8.59 3.51
C GLU A 108 -11.17 -9.03 4.51
N PRO A 109 -12.44 -9.17 4.07
CA PRO A 109 -13.45 -9.85 4.87
C PRO A 109 -12.93 -11.26 5.20
N GLY A 110 -12.86 -11.56 6.49
CA GLY A 110 -12.64 -12.91 6.99
C GLY A 110 -13.82 -13.81 6.65
N ALA A 111 -13.62 -15.11 6.82
CA ALA A 111 -14.69 -16.07 6.60
C ALA A 111 -15.84 -15.76 7.56
N ILE A 112 -17.04 -15.53 7.02
CA ILE A 112 -18.27 -15.60 7.80
C ILE A 112 -18.41 -17.06 8.20
N VAL A 113 -17.90 -17.42 9.37
CA VAL A 113 -18.26 -18.67 10.02
C VAL A 113 -19.68 -18.46 10.56
N PRO A 114 -20.70 -19.19 10.08
CA PRO A 114 -22.00 -19.14 10.72
C PRO A 114 -21.81 -19.57 12.17
N GLU A 115 -22.18 -18.71 13.12
CA GLU A 115 -21.89 -18.90 14.54
C GLU A 115 -22.69 -20.09 15.13
N THR A 116 -23.66 -20.61 14.38
CA THR A 116 -24.54 -21.70 14.83
C THR A 116 -24.82 -22.73 13.73
N GLU A 117 -25.05 -23.99 14.14
CA GLU A 117 -25.50 -25.06 13.23
C GLU A 117 -26.85 -24.75 12.56
N GLU A 118 -27.66 -23.86 13.15
CA GLU A 118 -28.98 -23.45 12.64
C GLU A 118 -28.86 -22.57 11.37
N GLU A 119 -27.85 -21.71 11.31
CA GLU A 119 -27.56 -20.88 10.13
C GLU A 119 -26.95 -21.69 8.98
N TRP A 120 -26.13 -22.71 9.29
CA TRP A 120 -25.62 -23.67 8.30
C TRP A 120 -26.75 -24.52 7.68
N ALA A 121 -27.68 -24.99 8.52
CA ALA A 121 -28.84 -25.75 8.06
C ALA A 121 -29.75 -24.89 7.16
N THR A 122 -29.89 -23.59 7.45
CA THR A 122 -30.69 -22.66 6.65
C THR A 122 -30.04 -22.37 5.29
N SER A 123 -28.73 -22.11 5.26
CA SER A 123 -27.98 -21.89 4.01
C SER A 123 -28.04 -23.09 3.05
N ASN A 124 -27.96 -24.32 3.58
CA ASN A 124 -28.04 -25.53 2.77
C ASN A 124 -29.46 -25.90 2.33
N LYS A 125 -30.50 -25.45 3.05
CA LYS A 125 -31.90 -25.67 2.67
C LYS A 125 -32.31 -24.80 1.47
N ILE A 126 -31.72 -23.62 1.32
CA ILE A 126 -31.95 -22.73 0.17
C ILE A 126 -31.28 -23.28 -1.09
N LEU A 127 -30.09 -23.89 -0.97
CA LEU A 127 -29.37 -24.49 -2.10
C LEU A 127 -29.92 -25.87 -2.50
N GLY A 128 -30.47 -26.63 -1.55
CA GLY A 128 -31.08 -27.94 -1.81
C GLY A 128 -32.48 -27.91 -2.45
N ALA A 129 -33.13 -26.75 -2.55
CA ALA A 129 -34.47 -26.62 -3.13
C ALA A 129 -34.47 -26.32 -4.65
N ARG A 130 -33.31 -26.40 -5.32
CA ARG A 130 -33.12 -26.11 -6.75
C ARG A 130 -32.80 -27.33 -7.63
N ASN A 131 -33.06 -28.55 -7.15
CA ASN A 131 -33.00 -29.77 -7.99
C ASN A 131 -34.37 -30.44 -8.09
#